data_AF-A0A7G2CG81-F1
#
_entry.id   AF-A0A7G2CG81-F1
#
_cell.length_a   1.000
_cell.length_b   1.000
_cell.length_c   1.000
_cell.angle_alpha   90.00
_cell.angle_beta   90.00
_cell.angle_gamma   90.00
#
_symmetry.space_group_name_H-M   'P 1'
#
loop_
_entity.id
_entity.type
_entity.pdbx_description
1 polymer ?
#
loop_
_entity_poly.entity_id
_entity_poly.type
_entity_poly.pdbx_seq_one_letter_code
_entity_poly.pdbx_strand_id
1 'polypeptide(L)'
;MSQKIHEAELALQACVTAMRSALQCAVEDALPRSVLDGETEEEDGNIPDTLQQRREEELRVESKRIRVLSDSVLKSFDDLRRSVIVLGGGMDGEGRIVDVPIPLLDREIEMLSIECNKHGAEMLKLYSEAEAIEARLVGEMNAIEIPPM
;
A
#
# COMPACT_ATOMS: atom_id res chain seq x y z
N MET A 1 -4.24 21.69 -1.10
CA MET A 1 -4.20 20.27 -0.69
C MET A 1 -2.84 19.69 -1.05
N SER A 2 -2.30 18.77 -0.25
CA SER A 2 -1.05 18.06 -0.59
C SER A 2 -1.26 17.20 -1.83
N GLN A 3 -0.29 17.19 -2.76
CA GLN A 3 -0.35 16.40 -4.00
C GLN A 3 -0.66 14.92 -3.74
N LYS A 4 -0.09 14.35 -2.67
CA LYS A 4 -0.32 12.96 -2.24
C LYS A 4 -1.78 12.68 -1.85
N ILE A 5 -2.45 13.66 -1.24
CA ILE A 5 -3.87 13.52 -0.86
C ILE A 5 -4.72 13.47 -2.13
N HIS A 6 -4.43 14.34 -3.09
CA HIS A 6 -5.14 14.35 -4.36
C HIS A 6 -4.93 13.05 -5.16
N GLU A 7 -3.71 12.50 -5.17
CA GLU A 7 -3.42 11.21 -5.80
C GLU A 7 -4.19 10.06 -5.13
N ALA A 8 -4.31 10.06 -3.80
CA ALA A 8 -5.10 9.06 -3.08
C ALA A 8 -6.61 9.21 -3.33
N GLU A 9 -7.13 10.43 -3.44
CA GLU A 9 -8.52 10.70 -3.82
C GLU A 9 -8.82 10.15 -5.22
N LEU A 10 -7.92 10.37 -6.17
CA LEU A 10 -8.04 9.82 -7.53
C LEU A 10 -8.03 8.28 -7.51
N ALA A 11 -7.13 7.67 -6.73
CA ALA A 11 -7.09 6.21 -6.59
C ALA A 11 -8.37 5.64 -5.96
N LEU A 12 -8.93 6.33 -4.96
CA LEU A 12 -10.21 5.95 -4.34
C LEU A 12 -11.34 6.05 -5.34
N GLN A 13 -11.43 7.15 -6.09
CA GLN A 13 -12.44 7.35 -7.11
C GLN A 13 -12.36 6.27 -8.20
N ALA A 14 -11.15 5.91 -8.64
CA ALA A 14 -10.93 4.83 -9.60
C ALA A 14 -11.39 3.48 -9.05
N CYS A 15 -11.06 3.16 -7.80
CA CYS A 15 -11.49 1.94 -7.13
C CYS A 15 -13.02 1.84 -7.01
N VAL A 16 -13.68 2.90 -6.55
CA VAL A 16 -15.15 2.95 -6.46
C VAL A 16 -15.79 2.79 -7.83
N THR A 17 -15.23 3.42 -8.86
CA THR A 17 -15.74 3.31 -10.23
C THR A 17 -15.59 1.89 -10.78
N ALA A 18 -14.45 1.24 -10.54
CA ALA A 18 -14.23 -0.15 -10.94
C ALA A 18 -15.20 -1.12 -10.23
N MET A 19 -15.40 -0.95 -8.92
CA MET A 19 -16.37 -1.73 -8.14
C MET A 19 -17.80 -1.53 -8.66
N ARG A 20 -18.20 -0.28 -8.89
CA ARG A 20 -19.52 0.03 -9.42
C ARG A 20 -19.75 -0.60 -10.79
N SER A 21 -18.76 -0.52 -11.68
CA SER A 21 -18.81 -1.14 -13.00
C SER A 21 -18.98 -2.66 -12.91
N ALA A 22 -18.17 -3.33 -12.08
CA ALA A 22 -18.26 -4.77 -11.87
C ALA A 22 -19.61 -5.20 -11.28
N LEU A 23 -20.13 -4.44 -10.29
CA LEU A 23 -21.45 -4.68 -9.72
C LEU A 23 -22.58 -4.47 -10.73
N GLN A 24 -22.49 -3.44 -11.57
CA GLN A 24 -23.49 -3.18 -12.59
C GLN A 24 -23.54 -4.33 -13.62
N CYS A 25 -22.37 -4.82 -14.08
CA CYS A 25 -22.32 -6.00 -14.95
C CYS A 25 -22.95 -7.22 -14.26
N ALA A 26 -22.61 -7.49 -13.00
CA ALA A 26 -23.17 -8.61 -12.25
C ALA A 26 -24.70 -8.51 -12.07
N VAL A 27 -25.23 -7.31 -11.88
CA VAL A 27 -26.68 -7.07 -11.80
C VAL A 27 -27.36 -7.27 -13.15
N GLU A 28 -26.78 -6.75 -14.23
CA GLU A 28 -27.28 -6.94 -15.59
C GLU A 28 -27.34 -8.43 -15.99
N ASP A 29 -26.39 -9.23 -15.51
CA ASP A 29 -26.37 -10.68 -15.73
C ASP A 29 -27.36 -11.47 -14.86
N ALA A 30 -27.62 -10.99 -13.64
CA ALA A 30 -28.55 -11.61 -12.71
C ALA A 30 -30.02 -11.32 -13.05
N LEU A 31 -30.30 -10.31 -13.88
CA LEU A 31 -31.64 -10.02 -14.36
C LEU A 31 -32.07 -11.10 -15.37
N PRO A 32 -33.10 -11.92 -15.07
CA PRO A 32 -33.53 -12.97 -15.99
C PRO A 32 -34.02 -12.36 -17.29
N ARG A 33 -33.45 -12.83 -18.42
CA ARG A 33 -33.88 -12.47 -19.77
C ARG A 33 -35.36 -12.82 -20.07
N SER A 34 -36.06 -13.53 -19.17
CA SER A 34 -37.49 -13.85 -19.27
C SER A 34 -38.43 -12.65 -19.05
N VAL A 35 -37.91 -11.45 -18.76
CA VAL A 35 -38.66 -10.19 -18.84
C VAL A 35 -38.56 -9.57 -20.26
N LEU A 36 -37.76 -10.16 -21.15
CA LEU A 36 -37.49 -9.64 -22.50
C LEU A 36 -37.96 -10.55 -23.64
N ASP A 37 -38.00 -11.87 -23.46
CA ASP A 37 -38.66 -12.77 -24.41
C ASP A 37 -39.37 -13.88 -23.63
N GLY A 38 -40.70 -13.83 -23.67
CA GLY A 38 -41.52 -14.95 -23.23
C GLY A 38 -41.39 -16.08 -24.25
N GLU A 39 -40.90 -17.23 -23.80
CA GLU A 39 -41.45 -18.55 -24.09
C GLU A 39 -40.60 -19.61 -23.37
N THR A 40 -41.25 -20.25 -22.40
CA THR A 40 -40.83 -21.45 -21.70
C THR A 40 -41.05 -22.66 -22.61
N GLU A 41 -40.04 -23.51 -22.83
CA GLU A 41 -40.28 -24.95 -23.02
C GLU A 41 -39.19 -25.77 -22.31
N GLU A 42 -39.66 -26.67 -21.45
CA GLU A 42 -38.91 -27.72 -20.78
C GLU A 42 -38.73 -28.89 -21.76
N GLU A 43 -37.50 -29.30 -22.09
CA GLU A 43 -37.28 -30.60 -22.75
C GLU A 43 -36.01 -31.31 -22.26
N ASP A 44 -36.29 -32.38 -21.50
CA ASP A 44 -35.65 -33.70 -21.46
C ASP A 44 -34.15 -33.86 -21.82
N GLY A 45 -33.33 -34.00 -20.78
CA GLY A 45 -32.47 -35.18 -20.57
C GLY A 45 -31.24 -35.45 -21.46
N ASN A 46 -31.13 -34.91 -22.67
CA ASN A 46 -29.98 -35.20 -23.54
C ASN A 46 -29.65 -33.97 -24.42
N ILE A 47 -28.80 -33.09 -23.89
CA ILE A 47 -28.34 -31.89 -24.58
C ILE A 47 -27.58 -32.35 -25.84
N PRO A 48 -28.02 -32.01 -27.06
CA PRO A 48 -27.28 -32.30 -28.29
C PRO A 48 -25.85 -31.79 -28.19
N ASP A 49 -24.86 -32.51 -28.73
CA ASP A 49 -23.43 -32.12 -28.72
C ASP A 49 -23.21 -30.65 -29.17
N THR A 50 -24.04 -30.15 -30.09
CA THR A 50 -24.00 -28.77 -30.57
C THR A 50 -24.47 -27.75 -29.53
N LEU A 51 -25.42 -28.09 -28.66
CA LEU A 51 -25.84 -27.25 -27.53
C LEU A 51 -24.83 -27.32 -26.38
N GLN A 52 -24.20 -28.48 -26.15
CA GLN A 52 -23.12 -28.61 -25.16
C GLN A 52 -21.90 -27.78 -25.56
N GLN A 53 -21.50 -27.83 -26.83
CA GLN A 53 -20.39 -27.04 -27.36
C GLN A 53 -20.67 -25.52 -27.29
N ARG A 54 -21.92 -25.09 -27.55
CA ARG A 54 -22.33 -23.68 -27.35
C ARG A 54 -22.24 -23.26 -25.89
N ARG A 55 -22.73 -24.10 -24.97
CA ARG A 55 -22.66 -23.83 -23.53
C ARG A 55 -21.22 -23.68 -23.04
N GLU A 56 -20.32 -24.53 -23.50
CA GLU A 56 -18.89 -24.44 -23.17
C GLU A 56 -18.25 -23.15 -23.71
N GLU A 57 -18.61 -22.74 -24.93
CA GLU A 57 -18.14 -21.48 -25.51
C GLU A 57 -18.64 -20.26 -24.71
N GLU A 58 -19.93 -20.24 -24.34
CA GLU A 58 -20.54 -19.21 -23.49
C GLU A 58 -19.85 -19.15 -22.12
N LEU A 59 -19.66 -20.28 -21.44
CA LEU A 59 -18.96 -20.34 -20.16
C LEU A 59 -17.52 -19.83 -20.25
N ARG A 60 -16.83 -20.09 -21.37
CA ARG A 60 -15.46 -19.62 -21.58
C ARG A 60 -15.41 -18.11 -21.81
N VAL A 61 -16.34 -17.55 -22.57
CA VAL A 61 -16.47 -16.10 -22.74
C VAL A 61 -16.80 -15.44 -21.41
N GLU A 62 -17.72 -16.03 -20.65
CA GLU A 62 -18.14 -15.52 -19.36
C GLU A 62 -17.01 -15.53 -18.32
N SER A 63 -16.29 -16.65 -18.22
CA SER A 63 -15.14 -16.77 -17.32
C SER A 63 -14.05 -15.75 -17.63
N LYS A 64 -13.84 -15.43 -18.92
CA LYS A 64 -12.91 -14.37 -19.32
C LYS A 64 -13.42 -12.98 -18.92
N ARG A 65 -14.71 -12.70 -19.11
CA ARG A 65 -15.33 -11.42 -18.73
C ARG A 65 -15.24 -11.19 -17.22
N ILE A 66 -15.62 -12.19 -16.43
CA ILE A 66 -15.51 -12.17 -14.95
C ILE A 66 -14.07 -11.92 -14.53
N ARG A 67 -13.11 -12.62 -15.16
CA ARG A 67 -11.69 -12.44 -14.85
C ARG A 67 -11.23 -11.01 -15.12
N VAL A 68 -11.57 -10.42 -16.26
CA VAL A 68 -11.22 -9.04 -16.59
C VAL A 68 -11.80 -8.04 -15.57
N LEU A 69 -13.06 -8.23 -15.17
CA LEU A 69 -13.70 -7.39 -14.16
C LEU A 69 -13.02 -7.53 -12.79
N SER A 70 -12.76 -8.77 -12.37
CA SER A 70 -12.05 -9.07 -11.11
C SER A 70 -10.65 -8.47 -11.10
N ASP A 71 -9.87 -8.68 -12.17
CA ASP A 71 -8.51 -8.16 -12.30
C ASP A 71 -8.50 -6.62 -12.25
N SER A 72 -9.48 -5.95 -12.86
CA SER A 72 -9.60 -4.48 -12.80
C SER A 72 -9.92 -3.97 -11.39
N VAL A 73 -10.79 -4.66 -10.65
CA VAL A 73 -11.14 -4.29 -9.28
C VAL A 73 -9.94 -4.50 -8.36
N LEU A 74 -9.28 -5.66 -8.44
CA LEU A 74 -8.09 -5.98 -7.66
C LEU A 74 -6.96 -4.98 -7.88
N LYS A 75 -6.68 -4.63 -9.13
CA LYS A 75 -5.67 -3.61 -9.46
C LYS A 75 -6.00 -2.27 -8.81
N SER A 76 -7.27 -1.85 -8.87
CA SER A 76 -7.68 -0.57 -8.30
C SER A 76 -7.59 -0.57 -6.77
N PHE A 77 -7.84 -1.72 -6.12
CA PHE A 77 -7.60 -1.90 -4.69
C PHE A 77 -6.11 -1.81 -4.32
N ASP A 78 -5.24 -2.43 -5.10
CA ASP A 78 -3.80 -2.37 -4.85
C ASP A 78 -3.26 -0.94 -4.99
N ASP A 79 -3.72 -0.20 -6.00
CA ASP A 79 -3.31 1.19 -6.21
C ASP A 79 -3.84 2.11 -5.09
N LEU A 80 -5.08 1.89 -4.63
CA LEU A 80 -5.61 2.59 -3.44
C LEU A 80 -4.81 2.24 -2.18
N ARG A 81 -4.48 0.96 -1.97
CA ARG A 81 -3.71 0.51 -0.81
C ARG A 81 -2.35 1.17 -0.76
N ARG A 82 -1.62 1.20 -1.88
CA ARG A 82 -0.34 1.91 -2.01
C ARG A 82 -0.46 3.39 -1.63
N SER A 83 -1.52 4.04 -2.11
CA SER A 83 -1.75 5.46 -1.84
C SER A 83 -1.98 5.74 -0.36
N VAL A 84 -2.76 4.89 0.33
CA VAL A 84 -3.00 5.01 1.78
C VAL A 84 -1.71 4.83 2.60
N ILE A 85 -0.85 3.89 2.21
CA ILE A 85 0.46 3.68 2.86
C ILE A 85 1.35 4.92 2.70
N VAL A 86 1.39 5.52 1.51
CA VAL A 86 2.16 6.75 1.24
C VAL A 86 1.66 7.94 2.06
N LEU A 87 0.38 7.96 2.41
CA LEU A 87 -0.22 8.95 3.31
C LEU A 87 0.10 8.71 4.80
N GLY A 88 0.79 7.62 5.14
CA GLY A 88 1.11 7.27 6.52
C GLY A 88 0.10 6.34 7.19
N GLY A 89 -0.81 5.73 6.42
CA GLY A 89 -1.64 4.64 6.93
C GLY A 89 -0.78 3.45 7.34
N GLY A 90 -1.05 2.90 8.52
CA GLY A 90 -0.32 1.75 9.04
C GLY A 90 -0.60 0.49 8.24
N MET A 91 0.35 -0.45 8.31
CA MET A 91 0.17 -1.80 7.78
C MET A 91 0.56 -2.81 8.84
N ASP A 92 -0.29 -3.80 9.07
CA ASP A 92 0.07 -4.94 9.93
C ASP A 92 1.00 -5.92 9.19
N GLY A 93 1.51 -6.93 9.91
CA GLY A 93 2.38 -7.96 9.34
C GLY A 93 1.72 -8.87 8.30
N GLU A 94 0.38 -8.81 8.17
CA GLU A 94 -0.40 -9.54 7.16
C GLU A 94 -0.69 -8.66 5.92
N GLY A 95 -0.30 -7.39 5.96
CA GLY A 95 -0.48 -6.45 4.87
C GLY A 95 -1.79 -5.66 4.92
N ARG A 96 -2.60 -5.78 5.95
CA ARG A 96 -3.86 -5.02 6.04
C ARG A 96 -3.57 -3.58 6.44
N ILE A 97 -4.32 -2.65 5.86
CA ILE A 97 -4.30 -1.25 6.32
C ILE A 97 -4.93 -1.22 7.70
N VAL A 98 -4.19 -0.69 8.67
CA VAL A 98 -4.63 -0.49 10.04
C VAL A 98 -4.53 0.98 10.40
N ASP A 99 -5.52 1.47 11.14
CA ASP A 99 -5.45 2.80 11.71
C ASP A 99 -4.43 2.77 12.85
N VAL A 100 -3.41 3.62 12.77
CA VAL A 100 -2.37 3.69 13.80
C VAL A 100 -2.83 4.73 14.82
N PRO A 101 -3.03 4.36 16.09
CA PRO A 101 -3.47 5.31 17.09
C PRO A 101 -2.42 6.41 17.27
N ILE A 102 -2.78 7.64 16.90
CA ILE A 102 -1.93 8.83 17.04
C ILE A 102 -1.29 8.94 18.45
N PRO A 103 -2.01 8.66 19.57
CA PRO A 103 -1.40 8.74 20.89
C PRO A 103 -0.24 7.76 21.14
N LEU A 104 -0.22 6.61 20.46
CA LEU A 104 0.90 5.67 20.54
C LEU A 104 2.10 6.19 19.76
N LEU A 105 1.88 6.76 18.58
CA LEU A 105 2.93 7.39 17.78
C LEU A 105 3.56 8.57 18.53
N ASP A 106 2.75 9.44 19.14
CA ASP A 106 3.24 10.58 19.92
C ASP A 106 4.15 10.11 21.06
N ARG A 107 3.76 9.04 21.76
CA ARG A 107 4.55 8.44 22.83
C ARG A 107 5.86 7.85 22.32
N GLU A 108 5.83 7.14 21.19
CA GLU A 108 7.05 6.60 20.57
C GLU A 108 8.00 7.71 20.13
N ILE A 109 7.48 8.77 19.51
CA ILE A 109 8.24 9.95 19.11
C ILE A 109 8.88 10.63 20.33
N GLU A 110 8.15 10.76 21.43
CA GLU A 110 8.68 11.33 22.68
C GLU A 110 9.83 10.48 23.24
N MET A 111 9.66 9.16 23.31
CA MET A 111 10.73 8.26 23.77
C MET A 111 11.97 8.35 22.88
N LEU A 112 11.80 8.30 21.56
CA LEU A 112 12.88 8.47 20.59
C LEU A 112 13.58 9.82 20.75
N SER A 113 12.83 10.90 20.98
CA SER A 113 13.39 12.23 21.20
C SER A 113 14.27 12.28 22.46
N ILE A 114 13.84 11.62 23.54
CA ILE A 114 14.64 11.51 24.78
C ILE A 114 15.93 10.73 24.50
N GLU A 115 15.85 9.60 23.79
CA GLU A 115 17.02 8.79 23.44
C GLU A 115 18.00 9.56 22.54
N CYS A 116 17.51 10.25 21.51
CA CYS A 116 18.33 11.08 20.63
C CYS A 116 19.04 12.19 21.42
N ASN A 117 18.35 12.87 22.33
CA ASN A 117 18.95 13.90 23.18
C ASN A 117 20.04 13.35 24.08
N LYS A 118 19.84 12.15 24.66
CA LYS A 118 20.85 11.47 25.46
C LYS A 118 22.10 11.17 24.64
N HIS A 119 21.93 10.57 23.46
CA HIS A 119 23.06 10.26 22.58
C HIS A 119 23.76 11.54 22.09
N GLY A 120 23.01 12.61 21.80
CA GLY A 120 23.58 13.91 21.44
C GLY A 120 24.44 14.50 22.55
N ALA A 121 24.01 14.40 23.82
CA ALA A 121 24.77 14.87 24.96
C ALA A 121 26.06 14.05 25.18
N GLU A 122 25.99 12.72 25.04
CA GLU A 122 27.16 11.85 25.11
C GLU A 122 28.17 12.17 23.99
N MET A 123 27.68 12.41 22.77
CA MET A 123 28.50 12.78 21.62
C MET A 123 29.24 14.11 21.85
N LEU A 124 28.55 15.15 22.35
CA LEU A 124 29.18 16.43 22.69
C LEU A 124 30.27 16.28 23.75
N LYS A 125 30.04 15.43 24.76
CA LYS A 125 31.05 15.14 25.78
C LYS A 125 32.29 14.50 25.16
N LEU A 126 32.13 13.50 24.31
CA LEU A 126 33.25 12.85 23.63
C LEU A 126 34.03 13.82 22.73
N TYR A 127 33.34 14.72 22.02
CA TYR A 127 34.02 15.76 21.24
C TYR A 127 34.83 16.70 22.12
N SER A 128 34.28 17.16 23.25
CA SER A 128 35.02 18.02 24.18
C SER A 128 36.25 17.33 24.79
N GLU A 129 36.16 16.02 25.07
CA GLU A 129 37.29 15.22 25.54
C GLU A 129 38.36 15.08 24.45
N ALA A 130 37.95 14.87 23.20
CA ALA A 130 38.86 14.81 22.06
C ALA A 130 39.61 16.13 21.84
N GLU A 131 38.90 17.28 21.89
CA GLU A 131 39.51 18.61 21.79
C GLU A 131 40.52 18.86 22.91
N ALA A 132 40.23 18.43 24.14
CA ALA A 132 41.15 18.56 25.27
C ALA A 132 42.43 17.71 25.08
N ILE A 133 42.28 16.49 24.55
CA ILE A 133 43.41 15.62 24.22
C ILE A 133 44.26 16.25 23.10
N GLU A 134 43.62 16.77 22.05
CA GLU A 134 44.29 17.45 20.94
C GLU A 134 45.10 18.65 21.45
N ALA A 135 44.48 19.53 22.24
CA ALA A 135 45.15 20.69 22.83
C ALA A 135 46.36 20.29 23.68
N ARG A 136 46.24 19.20 24.46
CA ARG A 136 47.36 18.67 25.25
C ARG A 136 48.51 18.18 24.35
N LEU A 137 48.19 17.39 23.32
CA LEU A 137 49.20 16.87 22.38
C LEU A 137 49.92 18.00 21.64
N VAL A 138 49.19 19.03 21.19
CA VAL A 138 49.78 20.21 20.56
C VAL A 138 50.70 20.96 21.54
N GLY A 139 50.29 21.09 22.80
CA GLY A 139 51.12 21.67 23.86
C GLY A 139 52.41 20.90 24.10
N GLU A 140 52.33 19.57 24.19
CA GLU A 140 53.49 18.68 24.34
C GLU A 140 54.42 18.75 23.12
N MET A 141 53.89 18.75 21.90
CA MET A 141 54.67 18.89 20.67
C MET A 141 55.47 20.20 20.62
N ASN A 142 54.85 21.31 21.02
CA ASN A 142 55.51 22.62 21.03
C ASN A 142 56.57 22.75 22.14
N ALA A 143 56.45 21.98 23.22
CA ALA A 143 57.40 21.96 24.33
C ALA A 143 58.67 21.14 24.02
N ILE A 144 58.63 20.28 23.01
CA ILE A 144 59.81 19.56 22.52
C ILE A 144 60.62 20.54 21.67
N GLU A 145 61.58 21.22 22.29
CA GLU A 145 62.60 21.98 21.55
C GLU A 145 63.37 21.02 20.64
N ILE A 146 63.19 21.15 19.33
CA ILE A 146 64.05 20.49 18.34
C ILE A 146 65.40 21.23 18.39
N PRO A 147 66.50 20.58 18.79
CA PRO A 147 67.80 21.24 18.81
C PRO A 147 68.15 21.75 17.40
N PRO A 148 68.61 23.01 17.27
CA PRO A 148 69.04 23.51 15.96
C PRO A 148 70.22 22.67 15.47
N MET A 149 70.15 22.21 14.20
CA MET A 149 71.28 21.57 13.51
C MET A 149 72.44 22.54 13.31
#